data_AF-A0A382FYB5-F1
#
_entry.id   AF-A0A382FYB5-F1
#
_cell.length_a   1.000
_cell.length_b   1.000
_cell.length_c   1.000
_cell.angle_alpha   90.00
_cell.angle_beta   90.00
_cell.angle_gamma   90.00
#
_symmetry.space_group_name_H-M   'P 1'
#
loop_
_entity.id
_entity.type
_entity.pdbx_description
1 polymer ?
#
loop_
_entity_poly.entity_id
_entity_poly.type
_entity_poly.pdbx_seq_one_letter_code
_entity_poly.pdbx_strand_id
1 'polypeptide(L)'
;MSHMIWTEEWAFMHNARCSGHNFKHRVSQQLKVHHPVYEQEHNKKYTRDQWIHQTIDYWKKTTIDHDNWITLVRNPYSRLVSWYYRRWKSSGTSFEQYIRTVTQTRTDHIMWMHIPDKIGKNPCRIFHFEDMEKLEDYVGCKFADTRINTTNHGDIDTYYTEETREQVYNAYRDEFDMFGYSKYLKESSRAPS
;
A
#
# COMPACT_ATOMS: atom_id res chain seq x y z
N MET A 1 11.94 -10.44 -6.48
CA MET A 1 12.26 -9.00 -6.54
C MET A 1 11.19 -8.22 -5.79
N SER A 2 11.52 -7.66 -4.62
CA SER A 2 10.72 -6.65 -3.93
C SER A 2 11.60 -6.09 -2.83
N HIS A 3 11.98 -4.84 -2.99
CA HIS A 3 12.79 -4.09 -2.05
C HIS A 3 12.11 -2.74 -1.85
N MET A 4 12.40 -2.03 -0.77
CA MET A 4 12.24 -0.57 -0.78
C MET A 4 13.17 -0.02 -1.85
N ILE A 5 12.87 1.14 -2.42
CA ILE A 5 13.79 1.81 -3.34
C ILE A 5 13.93 3.27 -2.96
N TRP A 6 15.10 3.83 -3.22
CA TRP A 6 15.34 5.26 -3.07
C TRP A 6 16.30 5.76 -4.15
N THR A 7 16.26 7.06 -4.41
CA THR A 7 17.22 7.80 -5.22
C THR A 7 17.97 8.77 -4.30
N GLU A 8 18.82 9.61 -4.88
CA GLU A 8 19.41 10.75 -4.15
C GLU A 8 18.36 11.83 -3.77
N GLU A 9 17.15 11.76 -4.32
CA GLU A 9 16.12 12.80 -4.18
C GLU A 9 14.92 12.37 -3.33
N TRP A 10 14.61 11.07 -3.29
CA TRP A 10 13.47 10.56 -2.53
C TRP A 10 13.63 9.10 -2.10
N ALA A 11 12.94 8.72 -1.03
CA ALA A 11 12.79 7.34 -0.59
C ALA A 11 11.31 6.89 -0.64
N PHE A 12 11.04 5.72 -1.24
CA PHE A 12 9.67 5.22 -1.39
C PHE A 12 9.27 4.25 -0.28
N MET A 13 8.33 4.65 0.58
CA MET A 13 7.69 3.77 1.55
C MET A 13 6.67 2.86 0.86
N HIS A 14 6.96 1.55 0.83
CA HIS A 14 6.11 0.58 0.17
C HIS A 14 4.86 0.22 0.99
N ASN A 15 3.68 0.39 0.40
CA ASN A 15 2.42 -0.11 0.94
C ASN A 15 1.87 -1.26 0.11
N ALA A 16 1.36 -2.28 0.81
CA ALA A 16 0.79 -3.44 0.17
C ALA A 16 -0.48 -3.06 -0.60
N ARG A 17 -0.63 -3.61 -1.82
CA ARG A 17 -1.83 -3.46 -2.68
C ARG A 17 -2.14 -2.04 -3.15
N CYS A 18 -1.16 -1.14 -3.07
CA CYS A 18 -1.20 0.20 -3.65
C CYS A 18 -0.32 0.32 -4.91
N SER A 19 -0.24 -0.70 -5.77
CA SER A 19 0.62 -0.71 -6.99
C SER A 19 2.14 -0.54 -6.78
N GLY A 20 2.63 -0.57 -5.53
CA GLY A 20 4.05 -0.34 -5.26
C GLY A 20 4.99 -1.33 -5.95
N HIS A 21 4.55 -2.54 -6.31
CA HIS A 21 5.40 -3.45 -7.10
C HIS A 21 5.61 -2.96 -8.54
N ASN A 22 4.54 -2.48 -9.19
CA ASN A 22 4.59 -1.93 -10.53
C ASN A 22 5.48 -0.68 -10.57
N PHE A 23 5.22 0.27 -9.67
CA PHE A 23 6.04 1.47 -9.50
C PHE A 23 7.53 1.14 -9.39
N LYS A 24 7.89 0.28 -8.44
CA LYS A 24 9.30 -0.07 -8.20
C LYS A 24 9.96 -0.73 -9.40
N HIS A 25 9.27 -1.68 -10.04
CA HIS A 25 9.82 -2.37 -11.20
C HIS A 25 10.11 -1.41 -12.35
N ARG A 26 9.14 -0.54 -12.69
CA ARG A 26 9.24 0.40 -13.81
C ARG A 26 10.24 1.51 -13.52
N VAL A 27 10.29 2.01 -12.29
CA VAL A 27 11.28 3.01 -11.89
C VAL A 27 12.69 2.44 -11.93
N SER A 28 12.92 1.21 -11.43
CA SER A 28 14.25 0.58 -11.50
C SER A 28 14.75 0.32 -12.92
N GLN A 29 13.86 0.32 -13.93
CA GLN A 29 14.25 0.18 -15.34
C GLN A 29 14.65 1.52 -15.99
N GLN A 30 14.25 2.64 -15.40
CA GLN A 30 14.36 3.97 -16.01
C GLN A 30 15.29 4.89 -15.23
N LEU A 31 15.35 4.72 -13.90
CA LEU A 31 16.16 5.54 -12.99
C LEU A 31 17.17 4.67 -12.26
N LYS A 32 18.33 5.28 -11.96
CA LYS A 32 19.26 4.70 -10.99
C LYS A 32 18.62 4.77 -9.61
N VAL A 33 18.37 3.59 -9.04
CA VAL A 33 17.84 3.47 -7.68
C VAL A 33 18.75 2.60 -6.85
N HIS A 34 18.74 2.87 -5.55
CA HIS A 34 19.29 2.00 -4.54
C HIS A 34 18.19 1.12 -3.96
N HIS A 35 18.58 -0.01 -3.36
CA HIS A 35 17.65 -0.93 -2.73
C HIS A 35 18.32 -1.65 -1.54
N PRO A 36 17.62 -1.89 -0.42
CA PRO A 36 18.23 -2.57 0.71
C PRO A 36 18.32 -4.08 0.40
N VAL A 37 19.42 -4.73 0.77
CA VAL A 37 19.60 -6.19 0.60
C VAL A 37 18.99 -6.91 1.79
N TYR A 38 18.10 -7.87 1.53
CA TYR A 38 17.53 -8.69 2.59
C TYR A 38 18.47 -9.86 2.88
N GLU A 39 19.12 -9.83 4.04
CA GLU A 39 19.99 -10.91 4.50
C GLU A 39 19.29 -11.68 5.62
N GLN A 40 18.94 -12.94 5.35
CA GLN A 40 18.11 -13.75 6.25
C GLN A 40 18.83 -14.07 7.57
N GLU A 41 20.16 -14.23 7.54
CA GLU A 41 20.97 -14.51 8.72
C GLU A 41 20.98 -13.33 9.71
N HIS A 42 20.90 -12.11 9.19
CA HIS A 42 20.85 -10.88 9.97
C HIS A 42 19.42 -10.43 10.32
N ASN A 43 18.40 -10.93 9.60
CA ASN A 43 16.99 -10.57 9.79
C ASN A 43 16.15 -11.73 10.37
N LYS A 44 16.61 -12.35 11.46
CA LYS A 44 15.88 -13.46 12.11
C LYS A 44 14.48 -13.10 12.62
N LYS A 45 14.19 -11.81 12.79
CA LYS A 45 12.93 -11.31 13.35
C LYS A 45 11.78 -11.22 12.35
N TYR A 46 12.07 -11.00 11.06
CA TYR A 46 11.04 -10.71 10.06
C TYR A 46 11.21 -11.62 8.86
N THR A 47 10.11 -12.12 8.30
CA THR A 47 10.14 -12.63 6.93
C THR A 47 10.46 -11.50 5.96
N ARG A 48 10.91 -11.81 4.74
CA ARG A 48 11.17 -10.80 3.70
C ARG A 48 9.96 -9.90 3.42
N ASP A 49 8.74 -10.48 3.36
CA ASP A 49 7.51 -9.72 3.12
C ASP A 49 7.23 -8.75 4.27
N GLN A 50 7.45 -9.15 5.51
CA GLN A 50 7.35 -8.25 6.66
C GLN A 50 8.45 -7.18 6.60
N TRP A 51 9.69 -7.56 6.36
CA TRP A 51 10.81 -6.63 6.35
C TRP A 51 10.65 -5.48 5.35
N ILE A 52 10.12 -5.72 4.15
CA ILE A 52 9.95 -4.65 3.15
C ILE A 52 8.83 -3.64 3.44
N HIS A 53 7.94 -3.93 4.40
CA HIS A 53 6.79 -3.09 4.71
C HIS A 53 6.94 -2.34 6.04
N GLN A 54 8.16 -2.24 6.58
CA GLN A 54 8.44 -1.58 7.86
C GLN A 54 8.15 -0.07 7.83
N THR A 55 8.14 0.54 9.01
CA THR A 55 7.90 1.98 9.20
C THR A 55 9.04 2.83 8.65
N ILE A 56 8.78 4.12 8.41
CA ILE A 56 9.83 5.07 8.01
C ILE A 56 10.94 5.11 9.07
N ASP A 57 10.59 5.18 10.35
CA ASP A 57 11.57 5.20 11.45
C ASP A 57 12.50 3.99 11.44
N TYR A 58 11.96 2.79 11.15
CA TYR A 58 12.78 1.59 11.00
C TYR A 58 13.83 1.78 9.90
N TRP A 59 13.42 2.27 8.73
CA TRP A 59 14.33 2.46 7.60
C TRP A 59 15.36 3.56 7.83
N LYS A 60 14.95 4.70 8.40
CA LYS A 60 15.88 5.78 8.78
C LYS A 60 16.95 5.30 9.75
N LYS A 61 16.57 4.46 10.71
CA LYS A 61 17.51 3.91 11.70
C LYS A 61 18.48 2.88 11.12
N THR A 62 18.10 2.18 10.07
CA THR A 62 18.82 0.95 9.64
C THR A 62 19.51 1.05 8.30
N THR A 63 18.96 1.77 7.32
CA THR A 63 19.46 1.66 5.94
C THR A 63 19.28 2.91 5.09
N ILE A 64 18.21 3.67 5.26
CA ILE A 64 17.83 4.75 4.34
C ILE A 64 17.93 6.09 5.08
N ASP A 65 19.05 6.77 4.93
CA ASP A 65 19.22 8.14 5.42
C ASP A 65 18.65 9.14 4.40
N HIS A 66 17.34 9.36 4.47
CA HIS A 66 16.63 10.28 3.58
C HIS A 66 15.55 11.03 4.35
N ASP A 67 15.33 12.31 4.01
CA ASP A 67 14.26 13.13 4.62
C ASP A 67 13.04 13.29 3.72
N ASN A 68 13.22 13.28 2.40
CA ASN A 68 12.12 13.29 1.44
C ASN A 68 11.51 11.90 1.21
N TRP A 69 10.56 11.51 2.06
CA TRP A 69 9.81 10.26 1.86
C TRP A 69 8.61 10.47 0.96
N ILE A 70 8.36 9.50 0.09
CA ILE A 70 7.15 9.43 -0.72
C ILE A 70 6.44 8.10 -0.50
N THR A 71 5.13 8.09 -0.69
CA THR A 71 4.37 6.85 -0.63
C THR A 71 3.16 6.87 -1.54
N LEU A 72 2.70 5.68 -1.92
CA LEU A 72 1.50 5.47 -2.72
C LEU A 72 0.44 4.81 -1.83
N VAL A 73 -0.69 5.46 -1.68
CA VAL A 73 -1.87 4.98 -0.94
C VAL A 73 -2.99 4.63 -1.92
N ARG A 74 -4.00 3.91 -1.45
CA ARG A 74 -5.18 3.53 -2.24
C ARG A 74 -6.38 3.59 -1.32
N ASN A 75 -7.56 3.91 -1.87
CA ASN A 75 -8.79 3.92 -1.11
C ASN A 75 -8.92 2.63 -0.26
N PRO A 76 -9.11 2.71 1.07
CA PRO A 76 -9.16 1.55 1.95
C PRO A 76 -10.14 0.46 1.48
N TYR A 77 -11.31 0.85 0.97
CA TYR A 77 -12.29 -0.10 0.43
C TYR A 77 -11.72 -0.88 -0.76
N SER A 78 -11.15 -0.18 -1.74
CA SER A 78 -10.56 -0.77 -2.94
C SER A 78 -9.35 -1.65 -2.60
N ARG A 79 -8.55 -1.22 -1.62
CA ARG A 79 -7.37 -1.95 -1.13
C ARG A 79 -7.75 -3.27 -0.45
N LEU A 80 -8.83 -3.30 0.33
CA LEU A 80 -9.32 -4.50 1.01
C LEU A 80 -9.92 -5.53 0.04
N VAL A 81 -10.69 -5.10 -0.98
CA VAL A 81 -11.14 -6.00 -2.06
C VAL A 81 -9.93 -6.63 -2.76
N SER A 82 -8.92 -5.82 -3.08
CA SER A 82 -7.69 -6.31 -3.70
C SER A 82 -6.94 -7.33 -2.83
N TRP A 83 -6.97 -7.15 -1.51
CA TRP A 83 -6.39 -8.10 -0.55
C TRP A 83 -7.19 -9.40 -0.42
N TYR A 84 -8.51 -9.28 -0.35
CA TYR A 84 -9.43 -10.41 -0.29
C TYR A 84 -9.17 -11.39 -1.43
N TYR A 85 -9.12 -10.89 -2.67
CA TYR A 85 -8.84 -11.77 -3.81
C TYR A 85 -7.45 -12.39 -3.80
N ARG A 86 -6.45 -11.68 -3.27
CA ARG A 86 -5.08 -12.19 -3.23
C ARG A 86 -4.87 -13.31 -2.21
N ARG A 87 -5.56 -13.27 -1.06
CA ARG A 87 -5.26 -14.17 0.08
C ARG A 87 -6.42 -15.03 0.56
N TRP A 88 -7.67 -14.61 0.34
CA TRP A 88 -8.84 -15.18 1.03
C TRP A 88 -9.90 -15.72 0.07
N LYS A 89 -9.98 -15.23 -1.16
CA LYS A 89 -11.02 -15.68 -2.08
C LYS A 89 -10.94 -17.19 -2.38
N SER A 90 -9.72 -17.74 -2.43
CA SER A 90 -9.49 -19.16 -2.68
C SER A 90 -9.73 -20.07 -1.47
N SER A 91 -9.83 -19.53 -0.24
CA SER A 91 -10.11 -20.32 0.97
C SER A 91 -11.60 -20.58 1.18
N GLY A 92 -12.48 -20.05 0.32
CA GLY A 92 -13.93 -20.14 0.49
C GLY A 92 -14.52 -19.13 1.48
N THR A 93 -13.69 -18.29 2.12
CA THR A 93 -14.14 -17.24 3.03
C THR A 93 -14.97 -16.19 2.26
N SER A 94 -16.13 -15.82 2.78
CA SER A 94 -16.93 -14.73 2.17
C SER A 94 -16.24 -13.38 2.39
N PHE A 95 -16.56 -12.38 1.57
CA PHE A 95 -15.99 -11.04 1.75
C PHE A 95 -16.39 -10.42 3.10
N GLU A 96 -17.63 -10.62 3.55
CA GLU A 96 -18.09 -10.13 4.85
C GLU A 96 -17.33 -10.78 6.02
N GLN A 97 -17.10 -12.10 5.97
CA GLN A 97 -16.30 -12.81 6.98
C GLN A 97 -14.86 -12.29 7.02
N TYR A 98 -14.29 -12.04 5.84
CA TYR A 98 -12.98 -11.42 5.71
C TYR A 98 -12.94 -10.03 6.36
N ILE A 99 -13.89 -9.14 6.05
CA ILE A 99 -13.98 -7.80 6.64
C ILE A 99 -14.06 -7.88 8.16
N ARG A 100 -14.99 -8.68 8.72
CA ARG A 100 -15.12 -8.85 10.17
C ARG A 100 -13.81 -9.27 10.81
N THR A 101 -13.09 -10.21 10.19
CA THR A 101 -11.82 -10.72 10.70
C THR A 101 -10.74 -9.63 10.72
N VAL A 102 -10.58 -8.89 9.61
CA VAL A 102 -9.51 -7.89 9.49
C VAL A 102 -9.78 -6.59 10.25
N THR A 103 -11.03 -6.24 10.52
CA THR A 103 -11.35 -5.05 11.30
C THR A 103 -11.33 -5.31 12.81
N GLN A 104 -11.55 -6.54 13.25
CA GLN A 104 -11.62 -6.88 14.68
C GLN A 104 -10.29 -7.30 15.28
N THR A 105 -9.45 -8.03 14.53
CA THR A 105 -8.34 -8.75 15.16
C THR A 105 -7.10 -7.90 15.43
N ARG A 106 -6.92 -6.74 14.77
CA ARG A 106 -5.74 -5.85 14.89
C ARG A 106 -4.40 -6.60 15.05
N THR A 107 -4.25 -7.79 14.47
CA THR A 107 -3.06 -8.63 14.68
C THR A 107 -1.84 -7.97 14.03
N ASP A 108 -0.63 -8.38 14.38
CA ASP A 108 0.61 -7.82 13.82
C ASP A 108 0.70 -7.91 12.27
N HIS A 109 -0.10 -8.78 11.64
CA HIS A 109 -0.27 -8.84 10.18
C HIS A 109 -1.24 -7.79 9.59
N ILE A 110 -1.92 -7.02 10.45
CA ILE A 110 -2.88 -5.95 10.17
C ILE A 110 -2.23 -4.58 10.41
N MET A 111 -1.20 -4.49 11.26
CA MET A 111 -0.35 -3.28 11.36
C MET A 111 0.22 -2.84 9.99
N TRP A 112 0.47 -3.77 9.07
CA TRP A 112 0.88 -3.46 7.69
C TRP A 112 -0.20 -2.78 6.86
N MET A 113 -1.45 -2.84 7.31
CA MET A 113 -2.57 -2.19 6.66
C MET A 113 -2.71 -0.76 7.13
N HIS A 114 -2.44 -0.42 8.40
CA HIS A 114 -2.51 0.95 8.89
C HIS A 114 -1.32 1.78 8.41
N ILE A 115 -1.48 2.43 7.27
CA ILE A 115 -0.43 3.25 6.65
C ILE A 115 0.00 4.44 7.56
N PRO A 116 -0.91 5.12 8.29
CA PRO A 116 -0.54 6.22 9.19
C PRO A 116 0.51 5.81 10.23
N ASP A 117 0.38 4.63 10.83
CA ASP A 117 1.35 4.12 11.81
C ASP A 117 2.74 3.93 11.21
N LYS A 118 2.81 3.57 9.92
CA LYS A 118 4.08 3.41 9.21
C LYS A 118 4.76 4.73 8.88
N ILE A 119 3.96 5.77 8.60
CA ILE A 119 4.47 7.12 8.37
C ILE A 119 4.92 7.73 9.69
N GLY A 120 4.13 7.52 10.76
CA GLY A 120 4.37 8.10 12.07
C GLY A 120 4.39 9.63 11.99
N LYS A 121 5.41 10.24 12.58
CA LYS A 121 5.62 11.71 12.55
C LYS A 121 6.52 12.18 11.40
N ASN A 122 6.90 11.27 10.49
CA ASN A 122 7.85 11.60 9.46
C ASN A 122 7.20 12.44 8.35
N PRO A 123 7.90 13.45 7.81
CA PRO A 123 7.46 14.12 6.60
C PRO A 123 7.39 13.10 5.47
N CYS A 124 6.20 12.89 4.90
CA CYS A 124 5.99 11.97 3.80
C CYS A 124 4.98 12.55 2.81
N ARG A 125 5.38 12.66 1.55
CA ARG A 125 4.49 13.07 0.46
C ARG A 125 3.61 11.91 0.05
N ILE A 126 2.31 12.14 0.07
CA ILE A 126 1.29 11.13 -0.22
C ILE A 126 0.84 11.26 -1.68
N PHE A 127 0.84 10.15 -2.39
CA PHE A 127 0.27 10.02 -3.73
C PHE A 127 -0.83 8.96 -3.71
N HIS A 128 -1.81 9.11 -4.60
CA HIS A 128 -2.98 8.25 -4.66
C HIS A 128 -2.89 7.31 -5.85
N PHE A 129 -3.22 6.04 -5.64
CA PHE A 129 -3.29 5.03 -6.70
C PHE A 129 -4.30 5.41 -7.79
N GLU A 130 -5.34 6.12 -7.41
CA GLU A 130 -6.38 6.66 -8.27
C GLU A 130 -5.88 7.79 -9.18
N ASP A 131 -4.71 8.36 -8.88
CA ASP A 131 -4.13 9.54 -9.55
C ASP A 131 -2.60 9.35 -9.71
N MET A 132 -2.21 8.26 -10.37
CA MET A 132 -0.80 7.87 -10.52
C MET A 132 0.03 8.86 -11.35
N GLU A 133 -0.61 9.65 -12.23
CA GLU A 133 0.06 10.65 -13.07
C GLU A 133 0.83 11.67 -12.22
N LYS A 134 0.27 12.11 -11.08
CA LYS A 134 0.99 13.00 -10.16
C LYS A 134 2.28 12.40 -9.61
N LEU A 135 2.29 11.09 -9.36
CA LEU A 135 3.49 10.41 -8.91
C LEU A 135 4.49 10.28 -10.06
N GLU A 136 4.03 9.93 -11.26
CA GLU A 136 4.89 9.90 -12.46
C GLU A 136 5.58 11.23 -12.72
N ASP A 137 4.83 12.33 -12.68
CA ASP A 137 5.34 13.69 -12.87
C ASP A 137 6.36 14.04 -11.79
N TYR A 138 6.10 13.64 -10.55
CA TYR A 138 7.01 13.87 -9.44
C TYR A 138 8.33 13.10 -9.58
N VAL A 139 8.27 11.81 -9.97
CA VAL A 139 9.47 10.97 -10.07
C VAL A 139 10.17 11.08 -11.43
N GLY A 140 9.54 11.72 -12.42
CA GLY A 140 10.06 11.84 -13.78
C GLY A 140 10.08 10.52 -14.55
N CYS A 141 9.15 9.61 -14.27
CA CYS A 141 9.16 8.24 -14.80
C CYS A 141 7.73 7.73 -15.05
N LYS A 142 7.51 7.11 -16.22
CA LYS A 142 6.21 6.53 -16.57
C LYS A 142 6.11 5.07 -16.09
N PHE A 143 5.00 4.75 -15.42
CA PHE A 143 4.71 3.41 -14.90
C PHE A 143 3.21 3.07 -14.83
N ALA A 144 2.30 4.05 -14.90
CA ALA A 144 0.86 3.84 -14.86
C ALA A 144 0.33 3.16 -16.14
N ASP A 145 1.12 3.21 -17.22
CA ASP A 145 0.92 2.51 -18.49
C ASP A 145 0.95 0.97 -18.35
N THR A 146 1.55 0.45 -17.28
CA THR A 146 1.64 -0.99 -17.03
C THR A 146 0.90 -1.44 -15.79
N ARG A 147 0.46 -2.69 -15.80
CA ARG A 147 -0.29 -3.32 -14.71
C ARG A 147 0.35 -4.65 -14.31
N ILE A 148 1.19 -4.62 -13.27
CA ILE A 148 1.83 -5.83 -12.72
C ILE A 148 1.09 -6.30 -11.47
N ASN A 149 0.86 -7.62 -11.34
CA ASN A 149 0.18 -8.25 -10.20
C ASN A 149 -1.24 -7.73 -9.94
N THR A 150 -1.97 -7.40 -11.01
CA THR A 150 -3.40 -7.10 -10.94
C THR A 150 -4.19 -8.32 -10.53
N THR A 151 -5.32 -8.06 -9.89
CA THR A 151 -6.25 -9.11 -9.52
C THR A 151 -7.60 -8.71 -10.08
N ASN A 152 -8.16 -9.58 -10.91
CA ASN A 152 -9.44 -9.29 -11.55
C ASN A 152 -10.55 -9.45 -10.51
N HIS A 153 -11.30 -8.40 -10.29
CA HIS A 153 -12.47 -8.36 -9.41
C HIS A 153 -13.49 -7.41 -10.01
N GLY A 154 -14.76 -7.59 -9.66
CA GLY A 154 -15.84 -6.70 -10.11
C GLY A 154 -15.75 -5.33 -9.47
N ASP A 155 -16.79 -4.54 -9.72
CA ASP A 155 -16.93 -3.20 -9.15
C ASP A 155 -16.96 -3.28 -7.62
N ILE A 156 -16.21 -2.39 -6.98
CA ILE A 156 -15.91 -2.49 -5.54
C ILE A 156 -17.16 -2.38 -4.67
N ASP A 157 -18.18 -1.65 -5.15
CA ASP A 157 -19.45 -1.43 -4.46
C ASP A 157 -20.31 -2.69 -4.35
N THR A 158 -20.18 -3.61 -5.30
CA THR A 158 -20.88 -4.91 -5.28
C THR A 158 -20.45 -5.82 -4.12
N TYR A 159 -19.32 -5.54 -3.47
CA TYR A 159 -18.81 -6.34 -2.35
C TYR A 159 -19.31 -5.85 -0.98
N TYR A 160 -19.76 -4.61 -0.90
CA TYR A 160 -19.89 -3.90 0.37
C TYR A 160 -21.35 -3.68 0.75
N THR A 161 -21.78 -4.32 1.84
CA THR A 161 -23.01 -3.96 2.55
C THR A 161 -22.83 -2.65 3.33
N GLU A 162 -23.92 -2.06 3.81
CA GLU A 162 -23.84 -0.91 4.73
C GLU A 162 -23.04 -1.24 6.00
N GLU A 163 -23.31 -2.39 6.62
CA GLU A 163 -22.60 -2.83 7.82
C GLU A 163 -21.09 -2.96 7.59
N THR A 164 -20.68 -3.65 6.52
CA THR A 164 -19.24 -3.85 6.24
C THR A 164 -18.53 -2.55 5.86
N ARG A 165 -19.23 -1.60 5.22
CA ARG A 165 -18.66 -0.26 4.95
C ARG A 165 -18.38 0.52 6.22
N GLU A 166 -19.32 0.48 7.17
CA GLU A 166 -19.17 1.12 8.46
C GLU A 166 -18.04 0.49 9.28
N GLN A 167 -17.92 -0.85 9.28
CA GLN A 167 -16.83 -1.57 9.93
C GLN A 167 -15.46 -1.13 9.39
N VAL A 168 -15.32 -1.05 8.06
CA VAL A 168 -14.06 -0.61 7.43
C VAL A 168 -13.78 0.86 7.74
N TYR A 169 -14.76 1.75 7.62
CA TYR A 169 -14.56 3.16 7.94
C TYR A 169 -14.10 3.34 9.39
N ASN A 170 -14.74 2.66 10.34
CA ASN A 170 -14.37 2.75 11.74
C ASN A 170 -12.99 2.17 12.04
N ALA A 171 -12.60 1.07 11.39
CA ALA A 171 -11.29 0.47 11.58
C ALA A 171 -10.15 1.28 10.95
N TYR A 172 -10.40 1.97 9.82
CA TYR A 172 -9.40 2.69 9.03
C TYR A 172 -9.62 4.20 9.02
N ARG A 173 -10.35 4.74 10.01
CA ARG A 173 -10.76 6.16 10.05
C ARG A 173 -9.58 7.12 9.82
N ASP A 174 -8.48 6.87 10.50
CA ASP A 174 -7.27 7.69 10.39
C ASP A 174 -6.71 7.71 8.96
N GLU A 175 -6.88 6.66 8.17
CA GLU A 175 -6.50 6.67 6.75
C GLU A 175 -7.45 7.48 5.89
N PHE A 176 -8.74 7.37 6.15
CA PHE A 176 -9.73 8.18 5.44
C PHE A 176 -9.45 9.66 5.69
N ASP A 177 -9.21 10.03 6.94
CA ASP A 177 -8.95 11.41 7.35
C ASP A 177 -7.59 11.89 6.84
N MET A 178 -6.50 11.13 7.08
CA MET A 178 -5.14 11.51 6.70
C MET A 178 -4.96 11.62 5.19
N PHE A 179 -5.62 10.77 4.40
CA PHE A 179 -5.44 10.73 2.94
C PHE A 179 -6.59 11.37 2.16
N GLY A 180 -7.57 11.97 2.86
CA GLY A 180 -8.69 12.69 2.24
C GLY A 180 -9.67 11.79 1.48
N TYR A 181 -9.80 10.52 1.87
CA TYR A 181 -10.82 9.64 1.28
C TYR A 181 -12.19 9.88 1.92
N SER A 182 -13.24 9.76 1.11
CA SER A 182 -14.60 9.83 1.63
C SER A 182 -14.97 8.54 2.36
N LYS A 183 -15.64 8.68 3.52
CA LYS A 183 -16.33 7.56 4.18
C LYS A 183 -17.41 6.93 3.32
N TYR A 184 -17.94 7.67 2.35
CA TYR A 184 -18.88 7.15 1.38
C TYR A 184 -18.07 6.53 0.25
N LEU A 185 -18.41 5.28 -0.08
CA LEU A 185 -17.85 4.61 -1.23
C LEU A 185 -18.25 5.37 -2.50
N LYS A 186 -17.40 6.29 -2.95
CA LYS A 186 -17.48 6.91 -4.27
C LYS A 186 -16.55 6.10 -5.17
N GLU A 187 -17.05 5.70 -6.33
CA GLU A 187 -16.20 5.07 -7.35
C GLU A 187 -14.98 5.96 -7.60
N SER A 188 -13.83 5.47 -7.17
CA SER A 188 -12.54 5.89 -7.72
C SER A 188 -11.89 4.72 -8.45
N SER A 189 -12.66 3.65 -8.72
CA SER A 189 -12.18 2.36 -9.25
C SER A 189 -11.88 2.38 -10.75
N ARG A 190 -12.22 3.44 -11.49
CA ARG A 190 -11.63 3.63 -12.81
C ARG A 190 -10.19 4.09 -12.61
N ALA A 191 -9.29 3.11 -12.50
CA ALA A 191 -7.90 3.31 -12.87
C ALA A 191 -7.91 3.98 -14.27
N PRO A 192 -7.09 5.01 -14.50
CA PRO A 192 -7.02 5.65 -15.81
C PRO A 192 -6.86 4.58 -16.91
N SER A 193 -7.65 4.76 -17.96
CA SER A 193 -7.67 3.94 -19.18
C SER A 193 -6.37 4.07 -19.94
#